data_AF-A0A1W1CRK6-F1
#
_entry.id   AF-A0A1W1CRK6-F1
#
_cell.length_a   1.000
_cell.length_b   1.000
_cell.length_c   1.000
_cell.angle_alpha   90.00
_cell.angle_beta   90.00
_cell.angle_gamma   90.00
#
_symmetry.space_group_name_H-M   'P 1'
#
loop_
_entity.id
_entity.type
_entity.pdbx_description
1 polymer ?
#
loop_
_entity_poly.entity_id
_entity_poly.type
_entity_poly.pdbx_seq_one_letter_code
_entity_poly.pdbx_strand_id
1 'polypeptide(L)' 'MLEEYDFSDGIRGRFYEPKKIPVSLRLDNDIVLYFKKLASEQKVPYQTLINALLRKKLQEL' A
#
# COMPACT_ATOMS: atom_id res chain seq x y z
N MET A 1 -19.36 21.85 -28.40
CA MET A 1 -19.18 20.81 -27.37
C MET A 1 -19.36 19.50 -28.08
N LEU A 2 -18.28 18.71 -28.22
CA LEU A 2 -18.35 17.41 -28.88
C LEU A 2 -18.79 16.39 -27.84
N GLU A 3 -19.99 15.85 -28.08
CA GLU A 3 -20.51 14.65 -27.43
C GLU A 3 -19.63 13.46 -27.86
N GLU A 4 -19.52 12.45 -27.01
CA GLU A 4 -18.77 11.20 -27.28
C GLU A 4 -17.26 11.25 -26.98
N TYR A 5 -16.93 11.61 -25.73
CA TYR A 5 -15.73 11.05 -25.10
C TYR A 5 -16.12 9.68 -24.52
N ASP A 6 -15.76 8.60 -25.21
CA ASP A 6 -15.94 7.24 -24.70
C ASP A 6 -14.84 6.94 -23.67
N PHE A 7 -15.24 6.92 -22.39
CA PHE A 7 -14.35 6.62 -21.25
C PHE A 7 -14.28 5.12 -20.93
N SER A 8 -14.77 4.24 -21.81
CA SER A 8 -14.82 2.79 -21.58
C SER A 8 -13.43 2.15 -21.43
N ASP A 9 -12.40 2.72 -22.06
CA ASP A 9 -10.99 2.33 -21.92
C ASP A 9 -10.24 3.09 -20.81
N GLY A 10 -10.98 3.79 -19.94
CA GLY A 10 -10.44 4.51 -18.80
C GLY A 10 -9.89 3.56 -17.74
N ILE A 11 -8.61 3.18 -17.83
CA ILE A 11 -7.92 2.39 -16.81
C ILE A 11 -7.93 3.21 -15.50
N ARG A 12 -8.76 2.80 -14.52
CA ARG A 12 -8.68 3.29 -13.13
C ARG A 12 -7.30 2.93 -12.58
N GLY A 13 -6.38 3.89 -12.55
CA GLY A 13 -5.05 3.61 -11.99
C GLY A 13 -3.98 4.67 -12.18
N ARG A 14 -4.08 5.60 -13.13
CA ARG A 14 -2.97 6.53 -13.40
C ARG A 14 -2.77 7.62 -12.34
N PHE A 15 -3.79 7.89 -11.52
CA PHE A 15 -3.78 8.96 -10.50
C PHE A 15 -4.36 8.54 -9.15
N TYR A 16 -4.51 7.24 -8.88
CA TYR A 16 -4.90 6.84 -7.54
C TYR A 16 -3.68 6.91 -6.63
N GLU A 17 -3.57 8.00 -5.87
CA GLU A 17 -2.64 8.08 -4.75
C GLU A 17 -3.29 7.38 -3.55
N PRO A 18 -2.81 6.19 -3.14
CA PRO A 18 -3.30 5.52 -1.95
C PRO A 18 -3.07 6.40 -0.72
N LYS A 19 -4.16 7.00 -0.23
CA LYS A 19 -4.15 7.78 1.00
C LYS A 19 -3.85 6.86 2.17
N LYS A 20 -2.85 7.22 2.98
CA LYS A 20 -2.58 6.51 4.23
C LYS A 20 -3.73 6.80 5.21
N ILE A 21 -4.48 5.76 5.57
CA ILE A 21 -5.55 5.85 6.55
C ILE A 21 -4.98 5.33 7.88
N PRO A 22 -5.03 6.12 8.97
CA PRO A 22 -4.67 5.62 10.28
C PRO A 22 -5.71 4.59 10.72
N VAL A 23 -5.29 3.34 10.91
CA VAL A 23 -6.14 2.25 11.36
C VAL A 23 -5.51 1.56 12.57
N SER A 24 -6.34 1.10 13.50
CA SER A 24 -5.89 0.23 14.59
C SER A 24 -5.97 -1.22 14.11
N LEU A 25 -4.81 -1.87 13.96
CA LEU A 25 -4.69 -3.26 13.52
C LEU A 25 -3.96 -4.05 14.62
N ARG A 26 -4.54 -5.18 15.04
CA ARG A 26 -3.85 -6.13 15.91
C ARG A 26 -2.92 -6.99 15.06
N LEU A 27 -1.65 -7.01 15.44
CA LEU A 27 -0.61 -7.85 14.85
C LEU A 27 0.05 -8.65 15.97
N ASP A 28 0.51 -9.85 15.63
CA ASP A 28 1.28 -10.65 16.55
C ASP A 28 2.63 -10.00 16.88
N ASN A 29 3.12 -10.24 18.09
CA ASN A 29 4.31 -9.58 18.61
C ASN A 29 5.57 -9.93 17.81
N ASP A 30 5.68 -11.18 17.35
CA ASP A 30 6.77 -11.68 16.52
C ASP A 30 6.83 -10.97 15.16
N ILE A 31 5.67 -10.75 14.52
CA ILE A 31 5.55 -9.99 13.27
C ILE A 31 6.06 -8.55 13.48
N VAL A 32 5.59 -7.89 14.54
CA VAL A 32 6.02 -6.51 14.86
C VAL A 32 7.53 -6.46 15.13
N LEU A 33 8.08 -7.43 15.86
CA LEU A 33 9.50 -7.49 16.18
C LEU A 33 10.36 -7.69 14.93
N TYR A 34 9.94 -8.58 14.03
CA TYR A 34 10.58 -8.82 12.75
C TYR A 34 10.67 -7.53 11.91
N PHE A 35 9.55 -6.84 11.72
CA PHE A 35 9.54 -5.60 10.94
C PHE A 35 10.30 -4.45 11.61
N LYS A 36 10.34 -4.39 12.95
CA LYS A 36 11.17 -3.40 13.67
C LYS A 36 12.66 -3.64 13.45
N LYS A 37 13.12 -4.89 13.47
CA LYS A 37 14.51 -5.22 13.18
C LYS A 37 14.87 -4.83 11.74
N LEU A 38 14.04 -5.24 10.78
CA LEU A 38 14.22 -4.93 9.37
C LEU A 38 14.21 -3.41 9.08
N ALA A 39 13.33 -2.68 9.77
CA ALA A 39 13.25 -1.22 9.71
C ALA A 39 14.54 -0.53 10.19
N SER A 40 15.16 -1.07 11.24
CA SER A 40 16.43 -0.56 11.77
C SER A 40 17.57 -0.72 10.77
N GLU A 41 17.62 -1.85 10.06
CA GLU A 41 18.65 -2.13 9.06
C GLU A 41 18.49 -1.23 7.81
N GLN A 42 17.25 -1.03 7.36
CA GLN A 42 16.94 -0.27 6.15
C GLN A 42 16.70 1.23 6.38
N LYS A 43 16.75 1.70 7.65
CA LYS A 43 16.46 3.09 8.06
C LYS A 43 15.10 3.60 7.54
N VAL A 44 14.10 2.74 7.50
CA VAL A 44 12.72 3.06 7.09
C VAL A 44 11.74 2.69 8.19
N PRO A 45 10.58 3.37 8.31
CA PRO A 45 9.59 3.00 9.32
C PRO A 45 9.02 1.59 9.11
N TYR A 46 8.89 0.81 10.18
CA TYR A 46 8.34 -0.56 10.11
C TYR A 46 6.93 -0.62 9.52
N GLN A 47 6.11 0.40 9.75
CA GLN A 47 4.77 0.54 9.19
C GLN A 47 4.80 0.66 7.66
N THR A 48 5.83 1.32 7.10
CA THR A 48 6.02 1.45 5.66
C THR A 48 6.34 0.09 5.04
N LEU A 49 7.17 -0.72 5.71
CA LEU A 49 7.50 -2.08 5.27
C LEU A 49 6.28 -3.00 5.28
N ILE A 50 5.49 -2.96 6.35
CA ILE A 50 4.23 -3.71 6.45
C ILE A 50 3.30 -3.33 5.29
N ASN A 51 3.10 -2.03 5.07
CA ASN A 51 2.24 -1.55 3.99
C ASN A 51 2.76 -1.93 2.60
N ALA A 52 4.08 -1.90 2.38
CA ALA A 52 4.68 -2.32 1.12
C ALA A 52 4.47 -3.82 0.86
N LEU A 53 4.61 -4.66 1.89
CA LEU A 53 4.36 -6.09 1.79
C LEU A 53 2.87 -6.38 1.46
N LEU A 54 1.94 -5.70 2.13
CA LEU A 54 0.51 -5.82 1.84
C LEU A 54 0.17 -5.38 0.42
N ARG A 55 0.78 -4.29 -0.07
CA ARG A 55 0.61 -3.85 -1.47
C ARG A 55 1.12 -4.89 -2.47
N LYS A 56 2.28 -5.49 -2.20
CA LYS A 56 2.82 -6.55 -3.06
C LYS A 56 1.85 -7.73 -3.13
N LYS A 57 1.29 -8.15 -2.00
CA LYS A 57 0.29 -9.22 -1.95
C LYS A 57 -0.99 -8.90 -2.72
N LEU A 58 -1.44 -7.64 -2.69
CA LEU A 58 -2.60 -7.19 -3.47
C LEU A 58 -2.34 -7.17 -4.98
N GLN A 59 -1.10 -6.94 -5.43
CA GLN A 59 -0.70 -6.97 -6.84
C GLN A 59 -0.49 -8.39 -7.39
N GLU A 60 -0.25 -9.36 -6.49
CA GLU A 60 -0.13 -10.78 -6.83
C GLU A 60 -1.50 -11.48 -7.00
N LEU A 61 -2.59 -10.81 -6.60
CA LEU A 61 -3.99 -11.23 -6.76
C LEU A 61 -4.57 -10.72 -8.08
#